data_AF-A0A1R1BC45-F1
#
_entry.id   AF-A0A1R1BC45-F1
#
_cell.length_a   1.000
_cell.length_b   1.000
_cell.length_c   1.000
_cell.angle_alpha   90.00
_cell.angle_beta   90.00
_cell.angle_gamma   90.00
#
_symmetry.space_group_name_H-M   'P 1'
#
loop_
_entity.id
_entity.type
_entity.pdbx_description
1 polymer ?
#
loop_
_entity_poly.entity_id
_entity_poly.type
_entity_poly.pdbx_seq_one_letter_code
_entity_poly.pdbx_strand_id
1 'polypeptide(L)'
;MNNIAAQSELPPNYEGLVKSANRTANWKERLDAVEELGQWNNQQVISVLTRIMNNDTVFQVQEAAFHKLKAFGEEVQLPSKKKGELIKGAAKIFTRIKKSLPEGHTYEEFKEKLKKMRTDVYDTYEGEKGADFDTWLEQTWASLTKK
;
A
#
# COMPACT_ATOMS: atom_id res chain seq x y z
N MET A 1 28.71 -20.92 26.91
CA MET A 1 27.80 -19.96 26.25
C MET A 1 28.31 -19.77 24.84
N ASN A 2 27.74 -20.48 23.86
CA ASN A 2 28.14 -20.35 22.47
C ASN A 2 27.16 -19.38 21.81
N ASN A 3 27.57 -18.12 21.67
CA ASN A 3 26.89 -17.16 20.79
C ASN A 3 27.15 -17.58 19.35
N ILE A 4 26.31 -18.49 18.84
CA ILE A 4 26.15 -18.67 17.40
C ILE A 4 25.46 -17.39 16.94
N ALA A 5 26.22 -16.47 16.38
CA ALA A 5 25.66 -15.45 15.51
C ALA A 5 25.03 -16.20 14.33
N ALA A 6 23.76 -16.57 14.47
CA ALA A 6 22.96 -17.05 13.36
C ALA A 6 22.84 -15.87 12.39
N GLN A 7 23.75 -15.79 11.43
CA GLN A 7 23.47 -15.11 10.18
C GLN A 7 22.32 -15.88 9.56
N SER A 8 21.10 -15.52 9.93
CA SER A 8 19.89 -15.99 9.28
C SER A 8 20.03 -15.75 7.79
N GLU A 9 19.80 -16.79 7.01
CA GLU A 9 19.92 -16.71 5.57
C GLU A 9 18.91 -15.70 5.01
N LEU A 10 19.23 -15.13 3.84
CA LEU A 10 18.26 -14.35 3.07
C LEU A 10 17.40 -15.28 2.23
N PRO A 11 16.17 -14.88 1.89
CA PRO A 11 15.37 -15.64 0.92
C PRO A 11 16.12 -15.75 -0.42
N PRO A 12 16.05 -16.90 -1.11
CA PRO A 12 16.70 -17.07 -2.41
C PRO A 12 16.28 -16.04 -3.47
N ASN A 13 15.07 -15.49 -3.36
CA ASN A 13 14.51 -14.46 -4.23
C ASN A 13 14.47 -13.06 -3.57
N TYR A 14 15.35 -12.78 -2.61
CA TYR A 14 15.34 -11.53 -1.82
C TYR A 14 15.18 -10.26 -2.65
N GLU A 15 15.96 -10.09 -3.73
CA GLU A 15 15.85 -8.90 -4.59
C GLU A 15 14.47 -8.78 -5.25
N GLY A 16 13.85 -9.90 -5.61
CA GLY A 16 12.50 -9.95 -6.17
C GLY A 16 11.43 -9.57 -5.13
N LEU A 17 11.59 -10.02 -3.89
CA LEU A 17 10.72 -9.63 -2.78
C LEU A 17 10.85 -8.14 -2.47
N VAL A 18 12.08 -7.60 -2.42
CA VAL A 18 12.30 -6.15 -2.24
C VAL A 18 11.65 -5.36 -3.38
N LYS A 19 11.79 -5.77 -4.64
CA LYS A 19 11.10 -5.11 -5.76
C LYS A 19 9.58 -5.14 -5.60
N SER A 20 9.03 -6.28 -5.21
CA SER A 20 7.59 -6.45 -4.99
C SER A 20 7.08 -5.59 -3.84
N ALA A 21 7.80 -5.54 -2.73
CA ALA A 21 7.50 -4.71 -1.57
C ALA A 21 7.56 -3.19 -1.83
N ASN A 22 8.20 -2.75 -2.93
CA ASN A 22 8.24 -1.32 -3.33
C ASN A 22 7.31 -1.01 -4.53
N ARG A 23 6.46 -1.95 -4.96
CA ARG A 23 5.57 -1.78 -6.10
C ARG A 23 4.45 -0.80 -5.76
N THR A 24 4.47 0.40 -6.34
CA THR A 24 3.46 1.45 -6.08
C THR A 24 2.05 1.08 -6.57
N ALA A 25 1.94 0.16 -7.53
CA ALA A 25 0.72 -0.12 -8.27
C ALA A 25 -0.11 -1.29 -7.72
N ASN A 26 0.38 -1.99 -6.69
CA ASN A 26 -0.28 -3.19 -6.18
C ASN A 26 0.07 -3.46 -4.71
N TRP A 27 -0.81 -3.03 -3.82
CA TRP A 27 -0.66 -3.22 -2.38
C TRP A 27 -0.75 -4.69 -1.97
N LYS A 28 -1.44 -5.54 -2.74
CA LYS A 28 -1.53 -6.99 -2.47
C LYS A 28 -0.18 -7.66 -2.67
N GLU A 29 0.51 -7.34 -3.76
CA GLU A 29 1.89 -7.83 -3.97
C GLU A 29 2.87 -7.27 -2.93
N ARG A 30 2.66 -6.04 -2.44
CA ARG A 30 3.45 -5.52 -1.32
C ARG A 30 3.18 -6.30 -0.03
N LEU A 31 1.92 -6.61 0.25
CA LEU A 31 1.50 -7.42 1.39
C LEU A 31 2.09 -8.83 1.31
N ASP A 32 1.95 -9.50 0.17
CA ASP A 32 2.53 -10.84 -0.04
C ASP A 32 4.05 -10.82 0.15
N ALA A 33 4.74 -9.79 -0.37
CA ALA A 33 6.17 -9.64 -0.16
C ALA A 33 6.55 -9.43 1.32
N VAL A 34 5.73 -8.71 2.10
CA VAL A 34 5.91 -8.56 3.55
C VAL A 34 5.74 -9.91 4.26
N GLU A 35 4.73 -10.70 3.87
CA GLU A 35 4.48 -12.02 4.45
C GLU A 35 5.64 -12.99 4.20
N GLU A 36 6.17 -13.00 2.98
CA GLU A 36 7.31 -13.83 2.58
C GLU A 36 8.61 -13.38 3.26
N LEU A 37 8.91 -12.07 3.24
CA LEU A 37 10.07 -11.51 3.95
C LEU A 37 9.99 -11.80 5.46
N GLY A 38 8.80 -11.75 6.04
CA GLY A 38 8.53 -12.01 7.45
C GLY A 38 8.88 -13.41 7.95
N GLN A 39 9.31 -14.33 7.07
CA GLN A 39 9.82 -15.66 7.45
C GLN A 39 11.33 -15.67 7.76
N TRP A 40 12.04 -14.58 7.45
CA TRP A 40 13.50 -14.52 7.48
C TRP A 40 13.96 -13.47 8.48
N ASN A 41 14.32 -13.90 9.70
CA ASN A 41 14.77 -12.99 10.76
C ASN A 41 16.22 -12.49 10.50
N ASN A 42 16.41 -11.68 9.47
CA ASN A 42 17.69 -11.13 9.00
C ASN A 42 17.70 -9.60 9.07
N GLN A 43 18.85 -8.99 9.35
CA GLN A 43 18.99 -7.54 9.49
C GLN A 43 18.58 -6.74 8.24
N GLN A 44 18.85 -7.25 7.03
CA GLN A 44 18.41 -6.60 5.81
C GLN A 44 16.89 -6.66 5.65
N VAL A 45 16.29 -7.80 6.01
CA VAL A 45 14.83 -7.99 6.02
C VAL A 45 14.17 -7.06 7.04
N ILE A 46 14.71 -7.01 8.27
CA ILE A 46 14.26 -6.09 9.32
C ILE A 46 14.29 -4.64 8.83
N SER A 47 15.35 -4.23 8.14
CA SER A 47 15.46 -2.89 7.56
C SER A 47 14.36 -2.62 6.53
N VAL A 48 14.08 -3.57 5.64
CA VAL A 48 13.01 -3.45 4.63
C VAL A 48 11.63 -3.38 5.29
N LEU A 49 11.33 -4.28 6.22
CA LEU A 49 10.05 -4.30 6.95
C LEU A 49 9.84 -3.03 7.77
N THR A 50 10.89 -2.52 8.43
CA THR A 50 10.83 -1.25 9.18
C THR A 50 10.51 -0.09 8.25
N ARG A 51 11.10 -0.05 7.05
CA ARG A 51 10.78 0.99 6.06
C ARG A 51 9.32 0.89 5.61
N ILE A 52 8.81 -0.32 5.35
CA ILE A 52 7.43 -0.55 4.92
C ILE A 52 6.45 -0.15 6.01
N MET A 53 6.66 -0.62 7.25
CA MET A 53 5.85 -0.27 8.42
C MET A 53 5.68 1.26 8.53
N ASN A 54 6.75 2.02 8.33
CA ASN A 54 6.73 3.47 8.48
C ASN A 54 6.15 4.24 7.28
N ASN A 55 6.27 3.69 6.06
CA ASN A 55 6.10 4.49 4.83
C ASN A 55 5.06 3.96 3.85
N ASP A 56 4.55 2.73 3.99
CA ASP A 56 3.54 2.23 3.04
C ASP A 56 2.31 3.15 3.04
N THR A 57 1.66 3.30 1.90
CA THR A 57 0.46 4.14 1.81
C THR A 57 -0.78 3.40 2.33
N VAL A 58 -0.72 2.06 2.42
CA VAL A 58 -1.79 1.19 2.90
C VAL A 58 -1.45 0.69 4.29
N PHE A 59 -2.27 1.05 5.26
CA PHE A 59 -2.16 0.72 6.67
C PHE A 59 -2.12 -0.79 6.93
N GLN A 60 -2.89 -1.59 6.18
CA GLN A 60 -2.84 -3.04 6.31
C GLN A 60 -1.44 -3.61 6.00
N VAL A 61 -0.73 -3.02 5.04
CA VAL A 61 0.66 -3.42 4.74
C VAL A 61 1.60 -2.97 5.85
N GLN A 62 1.38 -1.78 6.43
CA GLN A 62 2.13 -1.31 7.60
C GLN A 62 1.96 -2.24 8.80
N GLU A 63 0.72 -2.65 9.07
CA GLU A 63 0.34 -3.52 10.17
C GLU A 63 0.93 -4.92 10.02
N ALA A 64 0.90 -5.49 8.82
CA ALA A 64 1.58 -6.76 8.53
C ALA A 64 3.08 -6.67 8.84
N ALA A 65 3.76 -5.63 8.37
CA ALA A 65 5.19 -5.44 8.62
C ALA A 65 5.49 -5.26 10.12
N PHE A 66 4.65 -4.51 10.84
CA PHE A 66 4.75 -4.38 12.29
C PHE A 66 4.66 -5.73 13.01
N HIS A 67 3.69 -6.57 12.65
CA HIS A 67 3.55 -7.89 13.28
C HIS A 67 4.75 -8.80 13.03
N LYS A 68 5.33 -8.77 11.82
CA LYS A 68 6.56 -9.52 11.52
C LYS A 68 7.74 -9.02 12.36
N LEU A 69 7.93 -7.70 12.45
CA LEU A 69 8.97 -7.09 13.27
C LEU A 69 8.81 -7.45 14.76
N LYS A 70 7.58 -7.42 15.29
CA LYS A 70 7.29 -7.87 16.66
C LYS A 70 7.63 -9.34 16.87
N ALA A 71 7.36 -10.21 15.89
CA ALA A 71 7.70 -11.62 15.95
C ALA A 71 9.22 -11.86 15.94
N PHE A 72 10.01 -10.97 15.32
CA PHE A 72 11.47 -10.99 15.36
C PHE A 72 12.06 -10.47 16.68
N GLY A 73 11.23 -9.91 17.57
CA GLY A 73 11.66 -9.33 18.84
C GLY A 73 12.01 -7.85 18.77
N GLU A 74 11.71 -7.18 17.66
CA GLU A 74 12.03 -5.76 17.48
C GLU A 74 11.16 -4.84 18.36
N GLU A 75 11.78 -3.78 18.86
CA GLU A 75 11.13 -2.73 19.64
C GLU A 75 10.58 -1.64 18.71
N VAL A 76 9.50 -1.95 18.00
CA VAL A 76 8.85 -1.04 17.04
C VAL A 76 7.47 -0.60 17.51
N GLN A 77 7.01 0.53 16.98
CA GLN A 77 5.67 1.07 17.19
C GLN A 77 4.94 1.20 15.86
N LEU A 78 3.70 0.70 15.80
CA LEU A 78 2.84 0.85 14.63
C LEU A 78 2.45 2.33 14.46
N PRO A 79 2.61 2.92 13.25
CA PRO A 79 2.14 4.28 13.00
C PRO A 79 0.63 4.43 13.19
N SER A 80 0.15 5.65 13.39
CA SER A 80 -1.29 5.90 13.45
C SER A 80 -1.93 5.78 12.07
N LYS A 81 -3.04 5.04 11.96
CA LYS A 81 -3.86 4.99 10.74
C LYS A 81 -4.30 6.39 10.34
N LYS A 82 -3.99 6.80 9.10
CA LYS A 82 -4.41 8.09 8.54
C LYS A 82 -5.93 8.15 8.45
N LYS A 83 -6.52 9.27 8.85
CA LYS A 83 -7.96 9.57 8.72
C LYS A 83 -8.16 10.67 7.68
N GLY A 84 -9.26 10.60 6.94
CA GLY A 84 -9.60 11.60 5.93
C GLY A 84 -8.87 11.40 4.61
N GLU A 85 -8.16 12.43 4.13
CA GLU A 85 -7.45 12.39 2.85
C GLU A 85 -6.16 11.56 2.98
N LEU A 86 -6.12 10.40 2.30
CA LEU A 86 -5.00 9.45 2.37
C LEU A 86 -3.78 9.91 1.55
N ILE A 87 -4.05 10.53 0.40
CA ILE A 87 -3.07 11.10 -0.51
C ILE A 87 -3.33 12.59 -0.66
N LYS A 88 -2.34 13.42 -0.33
CA LYS A 88 -2.43 14.87 -0.42
C LYS A 88 -2.93 15.31 -1.80
N GLY A 89 -4.06 16.01 -1.83
CA GLY A 89 -4.68 16.51 -3.06
C GLY A 89 -5.47 15.47 -3.87
N ALA A 90 -5.84 14.32 -3.29
CA ALA A 90 -6.65 13.29 -3.92
C ALA A 90 -7.96 13.86 -4.50
N ALA A 91 -8.64 14.74 -3.79
CA ALA A 91 -9.89 15.35 -4.27
C ALA A 91 -9.70 16.09 -5.61
N LYS A 92 -8.59 16.82 -5.77
CA LYS A 92 -8.25 17.52 -7.02
C LYS A 92 -7.93 16.54 -8.14
N ILE A 93 -7.28 15.43 -7.82
CA ILE A 93 -6.93 14.37 -8.77
C ILE A 93 -8.21 13.73 -9.33
N PHE A 94 -9.14 13.33 -8.47
CA PHE A 94 -10.43 12.78 -8.89
C PHE A 94 -11.20 13.78 -9.76
N THR A 95 -11.25 15.04 -9.35
CA THR A 95 -11.92 16.10 -10.12
C THR A 95 -11.31 16.26 -11.51
N ARG A 96 -9.97 16.29 -11.63
CA ARG A 96 -9.27 16.43 -12.90
C ARG A 96 -9.53 15.26 -13.83
N ILE A 97 -9.53 14.03 -13.29
CA ILE A 97 -9.82 12.82 -14.09
C ILE A 97 -11.26 12.87 -14.61
N LYS A 98 -12.24 13.18 -13.74
CA LYS A 98 -13.65 13.30 -14.14
C LYS A 98 -13.85 14.35 -15.23
N LYS A 99 -13.20 15.52 -15.12
CA LYS A 99 -13.25 16.60 -16.13
C LYS A 99 -12.55 16.24 -17.45
N SER A 100 -11.64 15.27 -17.44
CA SER A 100 -10.91 14.83 -18.64
C SER A 100 -11.66 13.78 -19.46
N LEU A 101 -12.85 13.39 -19.03
CA LEU A 101 -13.70 12.42 -19.72
C LEU A 101 -14.82 13.15 -20.48
N PRO A 102 -15.36 12.56 -21.56
CA PRO A 102 -16.51 13.10 -22.27
C PRO A 102 -17.70 13.35 -21.33
N GLU A 103 -18.58 14.25 -21.76
CA GLU A 103 -19.87 14.43 -21.11
C GLU A 103 -20.70 13.14 -21.21
N GLY A 104 -21.35 12.76 -20.10
CA GLY A 104 -22.14 11.52 -20.02
C GLY A 104 -21.32 10.26 -19.73
N HIS A 105 -20.02 10.37 -19.44
CA HIS A 105 -19.21 9.21 -19.04
C HIS A 105 -19.80 8.47 -17.84
N THR A 106 -19.57 7.16 -17.84
CA THR A 106 -19.96 6.22 -16.80
C THR A 106 -18.96 6.22 -15.64
N TYR A 107 -19.38 5.67 -14.50
CA TYR A 107 -18.50 5.39 -13.38
C TYR A 107 -17.32 4.49 -13.77
N GLU A 108 -17.57 3.46 -14.58
CA GLU A 108 -16.53 2.51 -15.00
C GLU A 108 -15.44 3.17 -15.85
N GLU A 109 -15.79 4.06 -16.78
CA GLU A 109 -14.81 4.83 -17.55
C GLU A 109 -13.96 5.75 -16.65
N PHE A 110 -14.57 6.32 -15.61
CA PHE A 110 -13.85 7.08 -14.59
C PHE A 110 -12.88 6.22 -13.79
N LYS A 111 -13.35 5.07 -13.28
CA LYS A 111 -12.56 4.12 -12.50
C LYS A 111 -11.38 3.59 -13.30
N GLU A 112 -11.61 3.20 -14.56
CA GLU A 112 -10.58 2.71 -15.47
C GLU A 112 -9.52 3.80 -15.73
N LYS A 113 -9.95 5.03 -16.02
CA LYS A 113 -9.03 6.14 -16.25
C LYS A 113 -8.25 6.50 -14.99
N LEU A 114 -8.87 6.46 -13.80
CA LEU A 114 -8.19 6.65 -12.53
C LEU A 114 -7.10 5.60 -12.32
N LYS A 115 -7.44 4.32 -12.51
CA LYS A 115 -6.49 3.21 -12.39
C LYS A 115 -5.29 3.37 -13.32
N LYS A 116 -5.52 3.79 -14.57
CA LYS A 116 -4.46 4.00 -15.58
C LYS A 116 -3.60 5.23 -15.30
N MET A 117 -4.22 6.36 -14.95
CA MET A 117 -3.52 7.65 -14.87
C MET A 117 -2.87 7.89 -13.51
N ARG A 118 -3.44 7.34 -12.43
CA ARG A 118 -3.04 7.57 -11.04
C ARG A 118 -3.18 6.29 -10.23
N THR A 119 -2.44 5.28 -10.67
CA THR A 119 -2.41 3.95 -10.03
C THR A 119 -1.98 4.04 -8.57
N ASP A 120 -1.12 4.98 -8.21
CA ASP A 120 -0.72 5.27 -6.83
C ASP A 120 -1.91 5.64 -5.93
N VAL A 121 -2.81 6.48 -6.43
CA VAL A 121 -4.04 6.89 -5.72
C VAL A 121 -5.03 5.74 -5.69
N TYR A 122 -5.25 5.11 -6.85
CA TYR A 122 -6.16 3.98 -6.96
C TYR A 122 -5.77 2.86 -5.98
N ASP A 123 -4.51 2.45 -6.00
CA ASP A 123 -3.95 1.39 -5.15
C ASP A 123 -4.10 1.71 -3.66
N THR A 124 -3.74 2.94 -3.27
CA THR A 124 -3.84 3.37 -1.86
C THR A 124 -5.29 3.32 -1.37
N TYR A 125 -6.24 3.85 -2.14
CA TYR A 125 -7.63 3.83 -1.73
C TYR A 125 -8.26 2.43 -1.83
N GLU A 126 -7.86 1.59 -2.79
CA GLU A 126 -8.31 0.20 -2.87
C GLU A 126 -7.88 -0.58 -1.63
N GLY A 127 -6.61 -0.45 -1.21
CA GLY A 127 -6.12 -1.11 0.00
C GLY A 127 -6.77 -0.59 1.27
N GLU A 128 -6.98 0.72 1.39
CA GLU A 128 -7.56 1.32 2.61
C GLU A 128 -9.07 1.11 2.76
N LYS A 129 -9.80 1.02 1.64
CA LYS A 129 -11.26 0.83 1.64
C LYS A 129 -11.66 -0.63 1.55
N GLY A 130 -10.80 -1.50 1.02
CA GLY A 130 -11.08 -2.93 0.92
C GLY A 130 -12.39 -3.21 0.18
N ALA A 131 -13.29 -3.95 0.82
CA ALA A 131 -14.59 -4.32 0.24
C ALA A 131 -15.47 -3.11 -0.12
N ASP A 132 -15.34 -2.00 0.61
CA ASP A 132 -16.13 -0.78 0.37
C ASP A 132 -15.55 0.11 -0.72
N PHE A 133 -14.41 -0.27 -1.33
CA PHE A 133 -13.69 0.57 -2.28
C PHE A 133 -14.57 1.02 -3.45
N ASP A 134 -15.29 0.09 -4.06
CA ASP A 134 -16.06 0.37 -5.26
C ASP A 134 -17.24 1.31 -4.96
N THR A 135 -18.01 0.99 -3.93
CA THR A 135 -19.11 1.85 -3.45
C THR A 135 -18.61 3.24 -3.04
N TRP A 136 -17.48 3.32 -2.32
CA TRP A 136 -16.89 4.60 -1.93
C TRP A 136 -16.42 5.42 -3.14
N LEU A 137 -15.81 4.77 -4.13
CA LEU A 137 -15.29 5.45 -5.31
C LEU A 137 -16.42 5.95 -6.21
N GLU A 138 -17.50 5.17 -6.36
CA GLU A 138 -18.69 5.57 -7.10
C GLU A 138 -19.37 6.79 -6.45
N GLN A 139 -19.57 6.76 -5.12
CA GLN A 139 -20.10 7.91 -4.38
C GLN A 139 -19.21 9.14 -4.51
N THR A 140 -17.89 8.94 -4.41
CA THR A 140 -16.91 10.01 -4.62
C THR A 140 -17.09 10.58 -6.01
N TRP A 141 -17.08 9.76 -7.06
CA TRP A 141 -17.30 10.16 -8.44
C TRP A 141 -18.61 10.94 -8.61
N ALA A 142 -19.72 10.45 -8.07
CA ALA A 142 -21.03 11.10 -8.17
C ALA A 142 -21.04 12.50 -7.53
N SER A 143 -20.35 12.68 -6.39
CA SER A 143 -20.27 13.95 -5.66
C SER A 143 -19.41 15.03 -6.33
N LEU A 144 -18.52 14.65 -7.26
CA LEU A 144 -17.65 15.62 -7.94
C LEU A 144 -18.46 16.53 -8.86
N THR A 145 -18.49 17.82 -8.52
CA THR A 145 -19.20 18.84 -9.31
C THR A 145 -18.42 19.22 -10.57
N LYS A 146 -19.15 19.37 -11.69
CA LYS A 146 -18.66 20.07 -12.89
C LYS A 146 -18.80 21.58 -12.66
N LYS A 147 -18.03 22.20 -11.75
CA LYS A 147 -17.89 23.67 -11.75
C LYS A 147 -16.74 24.09 -12.65
#